data_AF-A0A800FJ96-F1
#
_entry.id   AF-A0A800FJ96-F1
#
_cell.length_a   1.000
_cell.length_b   1.000
_cell.length_c   1.000
_cell.angle_alpha   90.00
_cell.angle_beta   90.00
_cell.angle_gamma   90.00
#
_symmetry.space_group_name_H-M   'P 1'
#
loop_
_entity.id
_entity.type
_entity.pdbx_description
1 polymer ?
#
loop_
_entity_poly.entity_id
_entity_poly.type
_entity_poly.pdbx_seq_one_letter_code
_entity_poly.pdbx_strand_id
1 'polypeptide(L)'
;LPGLSGFVSEAMCFIGAFPVFRTIVIISTIGILLNAAYFLWAFQRMFFGKLNEKYTGLVDINRRELFTVVPLLAITIFLGIYPRPFLDMIKETMNVLIDQVVIVGGIAGIF
;
A
#
# COMPACT_ATOMS: atom_id res chain seq x y z
N LEU A 1 -4.07 -3.63 5.02
CA LEU A 1 -4.17 -4.84 5.87
C LEU A 1 -2.76 -5.27 6.25
N PRO A 2 -2.46 -5.47 7.55
CA PRO A 2 -1.17 -5.98 7.99
C PRO A 2 -0.81 -7.27 7.24
N GLY A 3 0.41 -7.35 6.70
CA GLY A 3 0.88 -8.51 5.93
C GLY A 3 0.69 -8.42 4.41
N LEU A 4 0.04 -7.37 3.88
CA LEU A 4 0.07 -7.05 2.45
C LEU A 4 1.12 -5.98 2.16
N SER A 5 1.74 -6.03 0.97
CA SER A 5 2.76 -5.07 0.53
C SER A 5 2.34 -3.60 0.68
N GLY A 6 1.07 -3.28 0.41
CA GLY A 6 0.54 -1.91 0.56
C GLY A 6 0.64 -1.36 1.98
N PHE A 7 0.40 -2.19 3.00
CA PHE A 7 0.51 -1.75 4.40
C PHE A 7 1.96 -1.45 4.80
N VAL A 8 2.91 -2.27 4.33
CA VAL A 8 4.34 -2.05 4.59
C VAL A 8 4.79 -0.70 4.01
N SER A 9 4.37 -0.42 2.77
CA SER A 9 4.67 0.86 2.11
C SER A 9 4.09 2.06 2.87
N GLU A 10 2.82 1.98 3.28
CA GLU A 10 2.18 3.04 4.06
C GLU A 10 2.89 3.24 5.41
N ALA A 11 3.16 2.16 6.15
CA ALA A 11 3.83 2.24 7.45
C ALA A 11 5.22 2.90 7.33
N MET A 12 6.01 2.57 6.30
CA MET A 12 7.30 3.20 6.05
C MET A 12 7.18 4.70 5.77
N CYS A 13 6.21 5.12 4.98
CA CYS A 13 5.95 6.54 4.71
C CYS A 13 5.61 7.30 6.01
N PHE A 14 4.78 6.73 6.87
CA PHE A 14 4.42 7.36 8.15
C PHE A 14 5.60 7.44 9.10
N ILE A 15 6.39 6.37 9.25
CA ILE A 15 7.59 6.35 10.09
C ILE A 15 8.61 7.38 9.62
N GLY A 16 8.84 7.49 8.30
CA GLY A 16 9.77 8.45 7.73
C GLY A 16 9.31 9.91 7.83
N ALA A 17 8.01 10.17 7.69
CA ALA A 17 7.46 11.53 7.72
C ALA A 17 7.22 12.07 9.14
N PHE A 18 7.03 11.20 10.14
CA PHE A 18 6.64 11.60 11.50
C PHE A 18 7.60 12.59 12.20
N PRO A 19 8.94 12.47 12.08
CA PRO A 19 9.86 13.41 12.72
C PRO A 19 9.79 14.84 12.16
N VAL A 20 9.43 14.99 10.87
CA VAL A 20 9.44 16.27 10.17
C VAL A 20 8.05 16.91 10.11
N PHE A 21 7.01 16.13 9.79
CA PHE A 21 5.67 16.62 9.48
C PHE A 21 4.59 16.01 10.39
N ARG A 22 4.82 16.03 11.71
CA ARG A 22 3.96 15.37 12.70
C ARG A 22 2.45 15.67 12.53
N THR A 23 2.07 16.93 12.37
CA THR A 23 0.65 17.32 12.22
C THR A 23 0.00 16.72 10.99
N ILE A 24 0.71 16.72 9.85
CA ILE A 24 0.21 16.16 8.60
C ILE A 24 0.03 14.65 8.75
N VAL A 25 1.01 13.96 9.34
CA VAL A 25 0.97 12.51 9.56
C VAL A 25 -0.21 12.11 10.45
N ILE A 26 -0.52 12.88 11.49
CA ILE A 26 -1.70 12.66 12.34
C ILE A 26 -2.99 12.77 11.51
N ILE A 27 -3.13 13.81 10.69
CA ILE A 27 -4.31 13.99 9.82
C ILE A 27 -4.41 12.85 8.80
N SER A 28 -3.29 12.43 8.20
CA SER A 28 -3.24 11.32 7.24
C SER A 28 -3.70 9.99 7.81
N THR A 29 -3.65 9.80 9.14
CA THR A 29 -4.14 8.58 9.80
C THR A 29 -5.66 8.42 9.64
N ILE A 30 -6.41 9.53 9.51
CA ILE A 30 -7.84 9.51 9.17
C ILE A 30 -8.05 8.88 7.79
N GLY A 31 -7.14 9.13 6.84
CA GLY A 31 -7.17 8.50 5.52
C GLY A 31 -7.08 6.98 5.58
N ILE A 32 -6.20 6.45 6.45
CA ILE A 32 -6.10 5.00 6.68
C ILE A 32 -7.41 4.44 7.25
N LEU A 33 -8.01 5.14 8.21
CA LEU A 33 -9.28 4.74 8.82
C LEU A 33 -10.42 4.70 7.79
N LEU A 34 -10.53 5.74 6.97
CA LEU A 34 -11.52 5.80 5.89
C LEU A 34 -11.28 4.68 4.87
N ASN A 35 -10.03 4.45 4.45
CA ASN A 35 -9.70 3.39 3.51
C ASN A 35 -10.16 2.01 4.05
N ALA A 36 -9.88 1.71 5.31
CA ALA A 36 -10.34 0.48 5.96
C ALA A 36 -11.88 0.39 6.04
N ALA A 37 -12.56 1.50 6.40
CA ALA A 37 -14.02 1.54 6.50
C ALA A 37 -14.70 1.30 5.13
N TYR A 38 -14.23 1.97 4.07
CA TYR A 38 -14.75 1.76 2.72
C TYR A 38 -14.50 0.34 2.21
N PHE A 39 -13.32 -0.22 2.48
CA PHE A 39 -12.99 -1.58 2.07
C PHE A 39 -13.91 -2.61 2.75
N LEU A 40 -14.13 -2.46 4.06
CA LEU A 40 -15.03 -3.33 4.81
C LEU A 40 -16.48 -3.18 4.33
N TRP A 41 -16.93 -1.96 4.10
CA TRP A 41 -18.28 -1.69 3.58
C TRP A 41 -18.51 -2.30 2.19
N ALA A 42 -17.52 -2.18 1.30
CA ALA A 42 -17.57 -2.80 -0.02
C ALA A 42 -17.57 -4.33 0.06
N PHE A 43 -16.72 -4.90 0.91
CA PHE A 43 -16.65 -6.34 1.16
C PHE A 43 -17.99 -6.88 1.67
N GLN A 44 -18.62 -6.18 2.62
CA GLN A 44 -19.93 -6.54 3.14
C GLN A 44 -20.99 -6.57 2.06
N ARG A 45 -21.04 -5.56 1.20
CA ARG A 45 -22.01 -5.49 0.10
C ARG A 45 -21.79 -6.54 -0.99
N MET A 46 -20.53 -6.90 -1.24
CA MET A 46 -20.16 -7.87 -2.27
C MET A 46 -20.51 -9.31 -1.85
N PHE A 47 -20.20 -9.71 -0.61
CA PHE A 47 -20.36 -11.10 -0.17
C PHE A 47 -21.62 -11.36 0.64
N PHE A 48 -22.11 -10.38 1.41
CA PHE A 48 -23.27 -10.55 2.30
C PHE A 48 -24.54 -9.82 1.81
N GLY A 49 -24.50 -9.24 0.60
CA GLY A 49 -25.65 -8.63 -0.04
C GLY A 49 -26.65 -9.66 -0.60
N LYS A 50 -27.87 -9.23 -0.91
CA LYS A 50 -28.84 -10.07 -1.63
C LYS A 50 -28.35 -10.30 -3.05
N LEU A 51 -28.29 -11.56 -3.46
CA LEU A 51 -27.92 -11.94 -4.82
C LEU A 51 -28.94 -11.36 -5.80
N ASN A 52 -28.49 -10.61 -6.79
CA ASN A 52 -29.36 -10.09 -7.85
C ASN A 52 -29.60 -11.19 -8.88
N GLU A 53 -30.86 -11.44 -9.23
CA GLU A 53 -31.27 -12.46 -10.20
C GLU A 53 -30.62 -12.29 -11.58
N LYS A 54 -30.11 -11.10 -11.91
CA LYS A 54 -29.34 -10.86 -13.15
C LYS A 54 -27.98 -11.58 -13.19
N TYR A 55 -27.42 -11.93 -12.03
CA TYR A 55 -26.06 -12.49 -11.91
C TYR A 55 -26.02 -13.99 -11.61
N THR A 56 -27.18 -14.65 -11.52
CA THR A 56 -27.30 -16.09 -11.24
C THR A 56 -26.72 -16.99 -12.33
N GLY A 57 -26.59 -16.49 -13.57
CA GLY A 57 -26.00 -17.21 -14.70
C GLY A 57 -24.51 -16.95 -14.94
N LEU A 58 -23.83 -16.21 -14.05
CA LEU A 58 -22.39 -15.98 -14.20
C LEU A 58 -21.61 -17.27 -13.91
N VAL A 59 -20.69 -17.59 -14.81
CA VAL A 59 -19.79 -18.74 -14.65
C VAL A 59 -18.70 -18.38 -13.65
N ASP A 60 -18.36 -19.32 -12.77
CA ASP A 60 -17.27 -19.18 -11.81
C ASP A 60 -15.92 -18.96 -12.51
N ILE A 61 -14.95 -18.46 -11.72
CA ILE A 61 -13.61 -18.11 -12.19
C ILE A 61 -12.97 -19.25 -13.01
N ASN A 62 -12.48 -18.92 -14.19
CA ASN A 62 -11.83 -19.91 -15.05
C ASN A 62 -10.40 -20.19 -14.56
N ARG A 63 -9.86 -21.38 -14.82
CA ARG A 63 -8.46 -21.74 -14.47
C ARG A 63 -7.42 -20.77 -15.04
N ARG A 64 -7.71 -20.15 -16.19
CA ARG A 64 -6.85 -19.12 -16.79
C ARG A 64 -6.85 -17.81 -15.99
N GLU A 65 -8.01 -17.39 -15.49
CA GLU A 65 -8.16 -16.20 -14.64
C GLU A 65 -7.52 -16.44 -13.27
N LEU A 66 -7.65 -17.64 -12.73
CA LEU A 66 -6.97 -18.01 -11.50
C LEU A 66 -5.44 -17.94 -11.68
N PHE A 67 -4.91 -18.40 -12.82
CA PHE A 67 -3.47 -18.37 -13.09
C PHE A 67 -2.91 -16.94 -13.23
N THR A 68 -3.72 -15.93 -13.57
CA THR A 68 -3.25 -14.53 -13.59
C THR A 68 -3.32 -13.88 -12.22
N VAL A 69 -4.34 -14.19 -11.42
CA VAL A 69 -4.54 -13.58 -10.08
C VAL A 69 -3.63 -14.18 -9.02
N VAL A 70 -3.40 -15.50 -9.05
CA VAL A 70 -2.61 -16.20 -8.02
C VAL A 70 -1.16 -15.69 -7.91
N PRO A 71 -0.41 -15.48 -9.00
CA PRO A 71 0.94 -14.92 -8.92
C PRO A 71 0.98 -13.51 -8.33
N LEU A 72 0.00 -12.66 -8.67
CA LEU A 72 -0.10 -11.31 -8.12
C LEU A 72 -0.35 -11.34 -6.61
N LEU A 73 -1.23 -12.23 -6.16
CA LEU A 73 -1.50 -12.45 -4.74
C LEU A 73 -0.25 -12.97 -4.02
N ALA A 74 0.47 -13.92 -4.63
CA ALA A 74 1.70 -14.46 -4.08
C ALA A 74 2.77 -13.37 -3.89
N ILE A 75 2.99 -12.52 -4.90
CA ILE A 75 3.93 -11.40 -4.81
C ILE A 75 3.51 -10.39 -3.73
N THR A 76 2.23 -10.05 -3.66
CA THR A 76 1.69 -9.10 -2.68
C THR A 76 1.89 -9.58 -1.24
N ILE A 77 1.69 -10.88 -0.99
CA ILE A 77 1.92 -11.49 0.33
C ILE A 77 3.42 -11.60 0.60
N PHE A 78 4.21 -12.07 -0.37
CA PHE A 78 5.65 -12.23 -0.24
C PHE A 78 6.32 -10.90 0.14
N LEU A 79 6.04 -9.82 -0.59
CA LEU A 79 6.57 -8.50 -0.30
C LEU A 79 5.97 -7.88 0.97
N GLY A 80 4.76 -8.28 1.36
CA GLY A 80 4.15 -7.87 2.62
C GLY A 80 4.83 -8.47 3.85
N ILE A 81 5.31 -9.71 3.77
CA ILE A 81 6.01 -10.40 4.86
C ILE A 81 7.51 -10.10 4.84
N TYR A 82 8.13 -10.12 3.64
CA TYR A 82 9.56 -9.92 3.46
C TYR A 82 9.84 -8.82 2.42
N PRO A 83 9.75 -7.53 2.82
CA PRO A 83 9.97 -6.40 1.91
C PRO A 83 11.45 -6.16 1.58
N ARG A 84 12.39 -6.72 2.35
CA ARG A 84 13.83 -6.44 2.24
C ARG A 84 14.42 -6.55 0.83
N PRO A 85 14.12 -7.59 0.02
CA PRO A 85 14.71 -7.73 -1.31
C PRO A 85 14.42 -6.53 -2.21
N PHE A 86 13.21 -5.97 -2.10
CA PHE A 86 12.81 -4.80 -2.87
C PHE A 86 13.44 -3.53 -2.31
N LEU A 87 13.49 -3.38 -0.98
CA LEU A 87 14.11 -2.23 -0.32
C LEU A 87 15.60 -2.14 -0.59
N ASP A 88 16.32 -3.26 -0.50
CA ASP A 88 17.77 -3.33 -0.73
C ASP A 88 18.10 -2.96 -2.19
N MET A 89 17.22 -3.33 -3.14
CA MET A 89 17.37 -2.96 -4.54
C MET A 89 17.27 -1.45 -4.78
N ILE A 90 16.40 -0.74 -4.05
CA ILE A 90 16.22 0.73 -4.20
C ILE A 90 17.12 1.54 -3.26
N LYS A 91 17.70 0.92 -2.24
CA LYS A 91 18.43 1.58 -1.15
C LYS A 91 19.55 2.48 -1.64
N GLU A 92 20.41 1.98 -2.53
CA GLU A 92 21.56 2.75 -3.02
C GLU A 92 21.11 4.00 -3.78
N THR A 93 20.09 3.88 -4.64
CA THR A 93 19.51 5.02 -5.36
C THR A 93 18.86 6.01 -4.39
N MET A 94 18.16 5.52 -3.36
CA MET A 94 17.55 6.39 -2.35
C MET A 94 18.57 7.18 -1.55
N ASN A 95 19.71 6.59 -1.18
CA ASN A 95 20.78 7.29 -0.45
C ASN A 95 21.32 8.47 -1.27
N VAL A 96 21.58 8.26 -2.56
CA VAL A 96 22.04 9.32 -3.46
C VAL A 96 21.01 10.45 -3.55
N LEU A 97 19.72 10.12 -3.66
CA LEU A 97 18.65 11.13 -3.72
C LEU A 97 18.52 11.91 -2.41
N ILE A 98 18.63 11.24 -1.26
CA ILE A 98 18.57 11.90 0.06
C ILE A 98 19.74 12.87 0.20
N ASP A 99 20.96 12.46 -0.15
CA ASP A 99 22.14 13.33 -0.07
C ASP A 99 21.99 14.58 -0.96
N GLN A 100 21.46 14.43 -2.17
CA GLN A 100 21.19 15.56 -3.05
C GLN A 100 20.14 16.51 -2.48
N VAL A 101 19.03 15.97 -1.93
CA VAL A 101 17.98 16.78 -1.31
C VAL A 101 18.49 17.50 -0.05
N VAL A 102 19.34 16.86 0.75
CA VAL A 102 19.94 17.46 1.94
C VAL A 102 20.93 18.56 1.55
N ILE A 103 21.76 18.36 0.52
CA ILE A 103 22.67 19.39 0.02
C ILE A 103 21.89 20.60 -0.51
N VAL A 104 20.89 20.37 -1.37
CA VAL A 104 20.08 21.45 -1.96
C VAL A 104 19.23 22.16 -0.90
N GLY A 105 18.61 21.41 0.01
CA GLY A 105 17.84 21.96 1.12
C GLY A 105 18.70 22.72 2.14
N GLY A 106 19.92 22.23 2.39
CA GLY A 106 20.92 22.92 3.22
C GLY A 106 21.38 24.23 2.60
N ILE A 107 21.60 24.27 1.28
CA ILE A 107 21.91 25.50 0.55
C ILE A 107 20.71 26.47 0.59
N ALA A 108 19.49 25.98 0.40
CA ALA A 108 18.27 26.82 0.44
C ALA A 108 17.92 27.34 1.85
N GLY A 109 18.41 26.70 2.92
CA GLY A 109 18.25 27.18 4.30
C GLY A 109 19.33 28.16 4.77
N ILE A 110 20.39 28.38 3.98
CA ILE A 110 21.48 29.34 4.28
C ILE A 110 21.24 30.71 3.61
N PHE A 111 20.36 30.79 2.61
CA PHE A 111 19.86 32.04 2.01
C PHE A 111 18.52 32.46 2.61
#